data_AF-A0A0N4YLN9-F1
#
_entry.id   AF-A0A0N4YLN9-F1
#
_cell.length_a   1.000
_cell.length_b   1.000
_cell.length_c   1.000
_cell.angle_alpha   90.00
_cell.angle_beta   90.00
_cell.angle_gamma   90.00
#
_symmetry.space_group_name_H-M   'P 1'
#
loop_
_entity.id
_entity.type
_entity.pdbx_description
1 polymer ?
#
loop_
_entity_poly.entity_id
_entity_poly.type
_entity_poly.pdbx_seq_one_letter_code
_entity_poly.pdbx_strand_id
1 'polypeptide(L)'
;MLRFRSILYGSAVRHLSAEAAVQKNAPVEIPPAIKRGPTDLLRALSETVGVDPTAPHFAFIDDPAMIPSTAAMKRNYYMAKEMGKRAARQLAEEWPTLFALDRDEPYLPAFRPQKPADPLQVAPTEENVLSMIEKREVEDAVRLYERIRADNTEVSQETQMELFKLVTYYNGKNVPFSEWEEWHGMRVFGENEPNTWTPVIASLLKMKLMRI
;
A
#
# COMPACT_ATOMS: atom_id res chain seq x y z
N MET A 1 82.67 -19.75 -3.66
CA MET A 1 82.65 -20.46 -4.95
C MET A 1 81.23 -20.92 -5.25
N LEU A 2 80.46 -20.13 -6.01
CA LEU A 2 79.13 -20.51 -6.47
C LEU A 2 79.24 -21.20 -7.83
N ARG A 3 78.69 -22.42 -7.95
CA ARG A 3 78.54 -23.13 -9.23
C ARG A 3 77.19 -22.74 -9.84
N PHE A 4 77.20 -21.85 -10.83
CA PHE A 4 76.04 -21.60 -11.67
C PHE A 4 75.95 -22.67 -12.76
N ARG A 5 74.90 -23.50 -12.72
CA ARG A 5 74.50 -24.36 -13.83
C ARG A 5 73.63 -23.56 -14.78
N SER A 6 74.17 -23.22 -15.95
CA SER A 6 73.38 -22.66 -17.05
C SER A 6 72.56 -23.77 -17.70
N ILE A 7 71.26 -23.77 -17.46
CA ILE A 7 70.32 -24.64 -18.20
C ILE A 7 69.97 -23.89 -19.49
N LEU A 8 70.47 -24.40 -20.61
CA LEU A 8 70.06 -23.98 -21.95
C LEU A 8 68.60 -24.37 -22.17
N TYR A 9 67.68 -23.41 -22.03
CA TYR A 9 66.32 -23.58 -22.53
C TYR A 9 66.32 -23.24 -24.02
N GLY A 10 66.15 -24.27 -24.86
CA GLY A 10 65.99 -24.12 -26.30
C GLY A 10 64.81 -23.20 -26.61
N SER A 11 65.05 -22.19 -27.43
CA SER A 11 64.02 -21.34 -28.01
C SER A 11 63.25 -22.15 -29.05
N ALA A 12 62.23 -22.88 -28.61
CA ALA A 12 61.17 -23.33 -29.50
C ALA A 12 60.39 -22.07 -29.90
N VAL A 13 60.73 -21.51 -31.07
CA VAL A 13 59.90 -20.51 -31.74
C VAL A 13 58.57 -21.19 -32.02
N ARG A 14 57.58 -20.94 -31.15
CA ARG A 14 56.20 -21.30 -31.42
C ARG A 14 55.80 -20.45 -32.61
N HIS A 15 55.80 -21.05 -33.79
CA HIS A 15 54.99 -20.58 -34.89
C HIS A 15 53.54 -20.64 -34.41
N LEU A 16 53.06 -19.56 -33.79
CA LEU A 16 51.65 -19.33 -33.57
C LEU A 16 51.03 -19.30 -34.97
N SER A 17 50.35 -20.38 -35.32
CA SER A 17 49.61 -20.51 -36.56
C SER A 17 48.71 -19.29 -36.73
N ALA A 18 49.00 -18.45 -37.71
CA ALA A 18 48.13 -17.37 -38.16
C ALA A 18 46.75 -17.90 -38.65
N GLU A 19 46.61 -19.22 -38.81
CA GLU A 19 45.34 -19.90 -39.14
C GLU A 19 44.31 -19.90 -38.01
N ALA A 20 44.68 -19.66 -36.75
CA ALA A 20 43.70 -19.53 -35.67
C ALA A 20 42.97 -18.15 -35.68
N ALA A 21 43.49 -17.18 -36.42
CA ALA A 21 42.88 -15.87 -36.62
C ALA A 21 41.86 -15.84 -37.77
N VAL A 22 41.55 -17.00 -38.37
CA VAL A 22 40.44 -17.18 -39.32
C VAL A 22 39.29 -17.92 -38.62
N GLN A 23 38.94 -17.52 -37.39
CA GLN A 23 37.63 -17.83 -36.88
C GLN A 23 36.63 -16.88 -37.52
N LYS A 24 35.91 -17.46 -38.48
CA LYS A 24 34.70 -16.99 -39.14
C LYS A 24 33.97 -15.92 -38.32
N ASN A 25 33.58 -14.83 -38.99
CA ASN A 25 32.54 -13.91 -38.56
C ASN A 25 31.21 -14.67 -38.35
N ALA A 26 31.11 -15.49 -37.31
CA ALA A 26 29.87 -16.11 -36.89
C ALA A 26 28.99 -14.98 -36.33
N PRO A 27 27.73 -14.85 -36.77
CA PRO A 27 26.83 -13.84 -36.23
C PRO A 27 26.65 -14.09 -34.72
N VAL A 28 26.94 -13.08 -33.91
CA VAL A 28 26.68 -13.12 -32.47
C VAL A 28 25.17 -13.02 -32.29
N GLU A 29 24.52 -14.11 -31.89
CA GLU A 29 23.11 -14.11 -31.53
C GLU A 29 22.92 -13.42 -30.17
N ILE A 30 22.36 -12.22 -30.17
CA ILE A 30 22.07 -11.48 -28.94
C ILE A 30 20.79 -12.07 -28.32
N PRO A 31 20.83 -12.60 -27.09
CA PRO A 31 19.63 -13.11 -26.44
C PRO A 31 18.65 -11.97 -26.12
N PRO A 32 17.34 -12.24 -26.12
CA PRO A 32 16.35 -11.24 -25.75
C PRO A 32 16.48 -10.85 -24.27
N ALA A 33 16.25 -9.57 -23.97
CA ALA A 33 16.24 -9.08 -22.60
C ALA A 33 15.08 -9.69 -21.81
N ILE A 34 15.39 -10.28 -20.65
CA ILE A 34 14.39 -10.83 -19.74
C ILE A 34 13.70 -9.67 -19.01
N LYS A 35 12.39 -9.51 -19.23
CA LYS A 35 11.59 -8.51 -18.51
C LYS A 35 11.30 -9.03 -17.10
N ARG A 36 11.59 -8.20 -16.10
CA ARG A 36 11.29 -8.47 -14.68
C ARG A 36 10.39 -7.36 -14.14
N GLY A 37 9.46 -7.70 -13.27
CA GLY A 37 8.69 -6.77 -12.47
C GLY A 37 9.55 -6.07 -11.40
N PRO A 38 9.06 -4.96 -10.83
CA PRO A 38 9.81 -4.17 -9.84
C PRO A 38 10.10 -4.95 -8.54
N THR A 39 9.26 -5.92 -8.19
CA THR A 39 9.36 -6.71 -6.95
C THR A 39 9.79 -8.16 -7.15
N ASP A 40 10.12 -8.57 -8.38
CA ASP A 40 10.40 -9.97 -8.72
C ASP A 40 11.60 -10.54 -7.95
N LEU A 41 12.63 -9.72 -7.75
CA LEU A 41 13.81 -10.13 -7.00
C LEU A 41 13.47 -10.36 -5.52
N LEU A 42 12.68 -9.47 -4.92
CA LEU A 42 12.27 -9.58 -3.51
C LEU A 42 11.43 -10.85 -3.31
N ARG A 43 10.52 -11.14 -4.24
CA ARG A 43 9.73 -12.37 -4.24
C ARG A 43 10.63 -13.61 -4.35
N ALA A 44 11.53 -13.65 -5.32
CA ALA A 44 12.45 -14.77 -5.50
C ALA A 44 13.29 -15.02 -4.25
N LEU A 45 13.82 -13.97 -3.61
CA LEU A 45 14.56 -14.08 -2.36
C LEU A 45 13.68 -14.60 -1.21
N SER A 46 12.46 -14.07 -1.07
CA SER A 46 11.52 -14.51 -0.03
C SER A 46 11.11 -15.98 -0.19
N GLU A 47 11.08 -16.50 -1.42
CA GLU A 47 10.77 -17.91 -1.70
C GLU A 47 11.97 -18.82 -1.39
N THR A 48 13.19 -18.31 -1.54
CA THR A 48 14.42 -19.08 -1.26
C THR A 48 14.79 -19.15 0.22
N VAL A 49 14.34 -18.18 1.03
CA VAL A 49 14.67 -18.09 2.46
C VAL A 49 13.49 -18.56 3.30
N GLY A 50 13.69 -19.57 4.16
CA GLY A 50 12.67 -20.08 5.07
C GLY A 50 12.51 -19.23 6.35
N VAL A 51 11.46 -19.53 7.12
CA VAL A 51 11.23 -18.91 8.44
C VAL A 51 12.20 -19.50 9.46
N ASP A 52 12.94 -18.66 10.18
CA ASP A 52 13.77 -19.06 11.31
C ASP A 52 12.89 -19.34 12.55
N PRO A 53 12.87 -20.58 13.06
CA PRO A 53 12.06 -20.92 14.23
C PRO A 53 12.64 -20.39 15.56
N THR A 54 13.90 -19.96 15.59
CA THR A 54 14.58 -19.49 16.79
C THR A 54 14.50 -17.98 16.98
N ALA A 55 14.26 -17.23 15.91
CA ALA A 55 14.11 -15.79 15.94
C ALA A 55 12.68 -15.34 16.26
N PRO A 56 12.49 -14.20 16.93
CA PRO A 56 11.18 -13.57 17.03
C PRO A 56 10.68 -13.14 15.64
N HIS A 57 9.36 -12.98 15.51
CA HIS A 57 8.76 -12.51 14.26
C HIS A 57 9.25 -11.08 13.92
N PHE A 58 9.58 -10.80 12.66
CA PHE A 58 10.10 -9.51 12.14
C PHE A 58 9.29 -8.27 12.55
N ALA A 59 8.02 -8.45 12.89
CA ALA A 59 7.16 -7.37 13.35
C ALA A 59 7.60 -6.75 14.70
N PHE A 60 8.37 -7.49 15.50
CA PHE A 60 8.89 -7.09 16.80
C PHE A 60 10.36 -6.72 16.73
N ILE A 61 10.80 -5.90 17.69
CA ILE A 61 12.21 -5.55 17.84
C ILE A 61 12.93 -6.77 18.44
N ASP A 62 14.06 -7.14 17.84
CA ASP A 62 14.90 -8.26 18.30
C ASP A 62 15.79 -7.84 19.48
N ASP A 63 15.14 -7.47 20.57
CA ASP A 63 15.74 -7.10 21.85
C ASP A 63 15.06 -7.95 22.95
N PRO A 64 15.83 -8.69 23.79
CA PRO A 64 15.28 -9.47 24.89
C PRO A 64 14.25 -8.73 25.78
N ALA A 65 14.40 -7.42 25.97
CA ALA A 65 13.48 -6.63 26.77
C ALA A 65 12.16 -6.29 26.03
N MET A 66 12.16 -6.31 24.70
CA MET A 66 11.03 -5.89 23.84
C MET A 66 10.34 -7.06 23.14
N ILE A 67 10.85 -8.29 23.26
CA ILE A 67 10.21 -9.48 22.69
C ILE A 67 9.02 -9.91 23.58
N PRO A 68 7.78 -9.93 23.05
CA PRO A 68 6.61 -10.28 23.84
C PRO A 68 6.54 -11.79 24.12
N SER A 69 6.56 -12.17 25.40
CA SER A 69 6.53 -13.56 25.85
C SER A 69 5.13 -14.19 25.83
N THR A 70 4.07 -13.41 26.04
CA THR A 70 2.67 -13.90 26.10
C THR A 70 1.84 -13.44 24.91
N ALA A 71 0.80 -14.20 24.56
CA ALA A 71 -0.13 -13.84 23.48
C ALA A 71 -0.87 -12.50 23.75
N ALA A 72 -1.22 -12.23 25.01
CA ALA A 72 -1.80 -10.95 25.41
C ALA A 72 -0.82 -9.78 25.19
N MET A 73 0.46 -9.97 25.53
CA MET A 73 1.49 -8.95 25.29
C MET A 73 1.69 -8.72 23.78
N LYS A 74 1.72 -9.78 22.97
CA LYS A 74 1.77 -9.69 21.50
C LYS A 74 0.64 -8.83 20.95
N ARG A 75 -0.61 -9.10 21.38
CA ARG A 75 -1.78 -8.31 20.99
C ARG A 75 -1.62 -6.83 21.39
N ASN A 76 -1.22 -6.57 22.62
CA ASN A 76 -1.02 -5.20 23.11
C ASN A 76 0.05 -4.44 22.32
N TYR A 77 1.16 -5.10 21.96
CA TYR A 77 2.22 -4.50 21.16
C TYR A 77 1.73 -4.11 19.76
N TYR A 78 0.98 -4.99 19.09
CA TYR A 78 0.36 -4.66 17.80
C TYR A 78 -0.60 -3.49 17.93
N MET A 79 -1.52 -3.52 18.90
CA MET A 79 -2.49 -2.46 19.11
C MET A 79 -1.82 -1.12 19.43
N ALA A 80 -0.79 -1.12 20.30
CA ALA A 80 -0.04 0.09 20.66
C ALA A 80 0.70 0.68 19.46
N LYS A 81 1.36 -0.16 18.64
CA LYS A 81 2.03 0.27 17.41
C LYS A 81 1.04 0.90 16.44
N GLU A 82 -0.13 0.29 16.26
CA GLU A 82 -1.17 0.83 15.39
C GLU A 82 -1.75 2.14 15.94
N MET A 83 -2.11 2.22 17.22
CA MET A 83 -2.58 3.46 17.84
C MET A 83 -1.57 4.61 17.71
N GLY A 84 -0.28 4.33 17.87
CA GLY A 84 0.79 5.31 17.67
C GLY A 84 0.85 5.84 16.23
N LYS A 85 0.75 4.95 15.23
CA LYS A 85 0.65 5.39 13.81
C LYS A 85 -0.60 6.24 13.57
N ARG A 86 -1.74 5.91 14.18
CA ARG A 86 -2.99 6.69 14.02
C ARG A 86 -2.83 8.09 14.58
N ALA A 87 -2.31 8.20 15.80
CA ALA A 87 -2.02 9.49 16.42
C ALA A 87 -1.07 10.33 15.56
N ALA A 88 -0.03 9.70 15.00
CA ALA A 88 0.90 10.37 14.09
C ALA A 88 0.22 10.87 12.80
N ARG A 89 -0.67 10.06 12.20
CA ARG A 89 -1.44 10.47 11.01
C ARG A 89 -2.39 11.61 11.29
N GLN A 90 -3.13 11.55 12.39
CA GLN A 90 -4.02 12.64 12.80
C GLN A 90 -3.24 13.94 12.99
N LEU A 91 -2.08 13.89 13.66
CA LEU A 91 -1.21 15.06 13.82
C LEU A 91 -0.74 15.60 12.45
N ALA A 92 -0.41 14.70 11.52
CA ALA A 92 -0.01 15.06 10.17
C ALA A 92 -1.14 15.71 9.36
N GLU A 93 -2.39 15.25 9.52
CA GLU A 93 -3.59 15.82 8.90
C GLU A 93 -3.97 17.19 9.48
N GLU A 94 -3.81 17.38 10.78
CA GLU A 94 -4.10 18.65 11.46
C GLU A 94 -3.09 19.74 11.07
N TRP A 95 -1.81 19.37 10.93
CA TRP A 95 -0.69 20.29 10.71
C TRP A 95 0.16 19.90 9.48
N PRO A 96 -0.43 19.87 8.26
CA PRO A 96 0.28 19.39 7.07
C PRO A 96 1.49 20.24 6.70
N THR A 97 1.50 21.53 7.09
CA THR A 97 2.60 22.46 6.85
C THR A 97 3.91 22.03 7.53
N LEU A 98 3.84 21.30 8.65
CA LEU A 98 5.02 20.76 9.32
C LEU A 98 5.72 19.66 8.51
N PHE A 99 4.99 19.06 7.57
CA PHE A 99 5.46 17.95 6.72
C PHE A 99 5.66 18.36 5.26
N ALA A 100 5.68 19.66 4.96
CA ALA A 100 5.78 20.20 3.61
C ALA A 100 7.20 20.24 3.03
N LEU A 101 8.22 19.80 3.77
CA LEU A 101 9.60 19.79 3.29
C LEU A 101 9.84 18.61 2.34
N ASP A 102 9.97 18.93 1.06
CA ASP A 102 10.17 17.94 0.00
C ASP A 102 11.64 17.86 -0.44
N ARG A 103 12.20 16.65 -0.40
CA ARG A 103 13.53 16.33 -0.95
C ARG A 103 13.53 15.08 -1.83
N ASP A 104 12.36 14.52 -2.08
CA ASP A 104 12.21 13.20 -2.68
C ASP A 104 12.07 13.32 -4.20
N GLU A 105 12.87 12.57 -4.95
CA GLU A 105 12.71 12.36 -6.39
C GLU A 105 12.66 10.83 -6.64
N PRO A 106 11.52 10.27 -7.07
CA PRO A 106 10.28 10.91 -7.53
C PRO A 106 9.37 11.41 -6.39
N TYR A 107 8.45 12.33 -6.73
CA TYR A 107 7.44 12.82 -5.81
C TYR A 107 6.47 11.71 -5.37
N LEU A 108 6.25 11.57 -4.05
CA LEU A 108 5.45 10.50 -3.45
C LEU A 108 4.21 11.08 -2.74
N PRO A 109 3.02 11.10 -3.36
CA PRO A 109 1.83 11.70 -2.77
C PRO A 109 1.36 10.99 -1.49
N ALA A 110 1.66 9.69 -1.34
CA ALA A 110 1.28 8.91 -0.16
C ALA A 110 1.92 9.40 1.16
N PHE A 111 3.06 10.09 1.09
CA PHE A 111 3.75 10.63 2.26
C PHE A 111 3.46 12.12 2.49
N ARG A 112 2.43 12.65 1.83
CA ARG A 112 2.05 14.07 1.91
C ARG A 112 0.64 14.17 2.48
N PRO A 113 0.50 14.42 3.79
CA PRO A 113 -0.80 14.58 4.40
C PRO A 113 -1.50 15.80 3.79
N GLN A 114 -2.76 15.63 3.40
CA GLN A 114 -3.63 16.74 3.03
C GLN A 114 -4.70 16.87 4.10
N LYS A 115 -5.03 18.11 4.47
CA LYS A 115 -6.13 18.35 5.38
C LYS A 115 -7.43 17.90 4.68
N PRO A 116 -8.24 17.03 5.30
CA PRO A 116 -9.52 16.64 4.72
C PRO A 116 -10.36 17.90 4.49
N ALA A 117 -11.02 17.98 3.34
CA ALA A 117 -11.90 19.09 3.03
C ALA A 117 -13.07 19.07 4.02
N ASP A 118 -13.39 20.22 4.60
CA ASP A 118 -14.57 20.34 5.45
C ASP A 118 -15.81 20.05 4.59
N PRO A 119 -16.58 18.97 4.89
CA PRO A 119 -17.71 18.56 4.06
C PRO A 119 -18.65 19.73 3.80
N LEU A 120 -18.87 20.62 4.78
CA LEU A 120 -19.76 21.77 4.64
C LEU A 120 -19.27 22.83 3.66
N GLN A 121 -17.96 22.94 3.45
CA GLN A 121 -17.35 23.91 2.54
C GLN A 121 -17.22 23.37 1.10
N VAL A 122 -17.33 22.06 0.91
CA VAL A 122 -17.30 21.45 -0.42
C VAL A 122 -18.55 21.85 -1.20
N ALA A 123 -18.35 22.26 -2.46
CA ALA A 123 -19.43 22.66 -3.35
C ALA A 123 -20.38 21.47 -3.65
N PRO A 124 -21.71 21.71 -3.68
CA PRO A 124 -22.72 20.70 -3.95
C PRO A 124 -22.72 20.31 -5.44
N THR A 125 -21.70 19.57 -5.87
CA THR A 125 -21.51 19.12 -7.25
C THR A 125 -21.45 17.60 -7.30
N GLU A 126 -21.97 17.00 -8.37
CA GLU A 126 -21.96 15.54 -8.57
C GLU A 126 -20.55 14.93 -8.56
N GLU A 127 -19.58 15.61 -9.16
CA GLU A 127 -18.17 15.19 -9.18
C GLU A 127 -17.59 15.03 -7.76
N ASN A 128 -17.97 15.93 -6.85
CA ASN A 128 -17.51 15.86 -5.46
C ASN A 128 -18.12 14.67 -4.72
N VAL A 129 -19.39 14.34 -5.00
CA VAL A 129 -20.04 13.13 -4.45
C VAL A 129 -19.32 11.87 -4.93
N LEU A 130 -19.01 11.78 -6.22
CA LEU A 130 -18.25 10.65 -6.78
C LEU A 130 -16.87 10.52 -6.12
N SER A 131 -16.16 11.63 -5.93
CA SER A 131 -14.86 11.60 -5.26
C SER A 131 -14.92 11.12 -3.80
N MET A 132 -16.01 11.43 -3.07
CA MET A 132 -16.23 10.94 -1.70
C MET A 132 -16.60 9.46 -1.69
N ILE A 133 -17.35 8.99 -2.69
CA ILE A 133 -17.67 7.57 -2.87
C ILE A 133 -16.39 6.77 -3.11
N GLU A 134 -15.48 7.26 -3.97
CA GLU A 134 -14.18 6.62 -4.23
C GLU A 134 -13.30 6.54 -2.98
N LYS A 135 -13.29 7.61 -2.17
CA LYS A 135 -12.61 7.65 -0.86
C LYS A 135 -13.30 6.84 0.23
N ARG A 136 -14.52 6.34 -0.05
CA ARG A 136 -15.38 5.59 0.88
C ARG A 136 -15.81 6.39 2.12
N GLU A 137 -15.97 7.70 1.97
CA GLU A 137 -16.46 8.61 3.03
C GLU A 137 -18.00 8.60 3.06
N VAL A 138 -18.59 7.59 3.71
CA VAL A 138 -20.02 7.29 3.65
C VAL A 138 -20.89 8.42 4.23
N GLU A 139 -20.57 8.89 5.43
CA GLU A 139 -21.36 9.93 6.11
C GLU A 139 -21.31 11.27 5.38
N ASP A 140 -20.13 11.64 4.89
CA ASP A 140 -19.94 12.93 4.20
C ASP A 140 -20.54 12.92 2.81
N ALA A 141 -20.48 11.79 2.09
CA ALA A 141 -21.19 11.61 0.83
C ALA A 141 -22.71 11.72 1.00
N VAL A 142 -23.28 11.15 2.07
CA VAL A 142 -24.73 11.27 2.38
C VAL A 142 -25.08 12.74 2.69
N ARG A 143 -24.31 13.43 3.52
CA ARG A 143 -24.52 14.85 3.83
C ARG A 143 -24.42 15.75 2.61
N LEU A 144 -23.46 15.49 1.71
CA LEU A 144 -23.32 16.23 0.46
C LEU A 144 -24.52 15.99 -0.47
N TYR A 145 -24.97 14.74 -0.59
CA TYR A 145 -26.16 14.40 -1.37
C TYR A 145 -27.44 15.07 -0.84
N GLU A 146 -27.63 15.13 0.48
CA GLU A 146 -28.76 15.84 1.09
C GLU A 146 -28.76 17.34 0.77
N ARG A 147 -27.58 17.98 0.73
CA ARG A 147 -27.44 19.38 0.31
C ARG A 147 -27.78 19.59 -1.16
N ILE A 148 -27.26 18.76 -2.05
CA ILE A 148 -27.59 18.83 -3.49
C ILE A 148 -29.10 18.72 -3.72
N ARG A 149 -29.76 17.86 -2.94
CA ARG A 149 -31.22 17.72 -2.98
C ARG A 149 -31.94 18.96 -2.46
N ALA A 150 -31.43 19.61 -1.42
CA ALA A 150 -31.99 20.87 -0.90
C ALA A 150 -31.89 22.00 -1.93
N ASP A 151 -30.81 22.00 -2.72
CA ASP A 151 -30.57 22.96 -3.80
C ASP A 151 -31.35 22.63 -5.10
N ASN A 152 -32.19 21.58 -5.09
CA ASN A 152 -32.99 21.09 -6.21
C ASN A 152 -32.17 20.77 -7.48
N THR A 153 -30.90 20.40 -7.33
CA THR A 153 -30.08 19.97 -8.46
C THR A 153 -30.27 18.47 -8.70
N GLU A 154 -30.42 18.08 -9.96
CA GLU A 154 -30.58 16.67 -10.34
C GLU A 154 -29.23 15.95 -10.32
N VAL A 155 -29.21 14.73 -9.75
CA VAL A 155 -28.03 13.85 -9.69
C VAL A 155 -28.28 12.65 -10.59
N SER A 156 -27.27 12.22 -11.35
CA SER A 156 -27.41 11.04 -12.23
C SER A 156 -27.84 9.80 -11.46
N GLN A 157 -28.63 8.95 -12.13
CA GLN A 157 -29.08 7.68 -11.58
C GLN A 157 -27.91 6.74 -11.26
N GLU A 158 -26.82 6.83 -12.02
CA GLU A 158 -25.61 6.03 -11.82
C GLU A 158 -24.95 6.38 -10.49
N THR A 159 -24.70 7.66 -10.24
CA THR A 159 -24.13 8.18 -8.98
C THR A 159 -25.02 7.83 -7.78
N GLN A 160 -26.35 7.94 -7.93
CA GLN A 160 -27.30 7.51 -6.89
C GLN A 160 -27.22 6.00 -6.61
N MET A 161 -26.96 5.19 -7.63
CA MET A 161 -26.81 3.74 -7.46
C MET A 161 -25.50 3.40 -6.73
N GLU A 162 -24.40 4.08 -7.06
CA GLU A 162 -23.12 3.88 -6.38
C GLU A 162 -23.17 4.31 -4.90
N LEU A 163 -23.76 5.47 -4.62
CA LEU A 163 -23.99 5.93 -3.25
C LEU A 163 -24.84 4.92 -2.47
N PHE A 164 -25.89 4.39 -3.09
CA PHE A 164 -26.74 3.37 -2.48
C PHE A 164 -25.96 2.08 -2.17
N LYS A 165 -25.14 1.58 -3.11
CA LYS A 165 -24.29 0.40 -2.86
C LYS A 165 -23.34 0.63 -1.68
N LEU A 166 -22.71 1.79 -1.61
CA LEU A 166 -21.79 2.15 -0.53
C LEU A 166 -22.50 2.20 0.83
N VAL A 167 -23.62 2.92 0.92
CA VAL A 167 -24.40 3.07 2.16
C VAL A 167 -24.96 1.73 2.64
N THR A 168 -25.47 0.91 1.73
CA THR A 168 -26.01 -0.42 2.08
C THR A 168 -24.93 -1.38 2.55
N TYR A 169 -23.73 -1.33 1.96
CA TYR A 169 -22.61 -2.16 2.37
C TYR A 169 -22.12 -1.79 3.77
N TYR A 170 -21.89 -0.51 4.04
CA TYR A 170 -21.37 -0.03 5.33
C TYR A 170 -22.44 0.28 6.37
N ASN A 171 -23.69 -0.08 6.10
CA ASN A 171 -24.82 0.17 7.00
C ASN A 171 -24.88 1.65 7.46
N GLY A 172 -24.58 2.59 6.56
CA GLY A 172 -24.62 4.03 6.79
C GLY A 172 -23.55 4.57 7.76
N LYS A 173 -22.60 3.75 8.18
CA LYS A 173 -21.42 4.17 8.94
C LYS A 173 -20.23 4.36 7.99
N ASN A 174 -19.23 5.11 8.42
CA ASN A 174 -17.95 5.16 7.70
C ASN A 174 -17.22 3.81 7.75
N VAL A 175 -16.28 3.61 6.82
CA VAL A 175 -15.48 2.37 6.73
C VAL A 175 -14.82 2.09 8.08
N PRO A 176 -15.03 0.89 8.65
CA PRO A 176 -14.39 0.55 9.91
C PRO A 176 -12.87 0.44 9.70
N PHE A 177 -12.11 0.88 10.70
CA PHE A 177 -10.64 0.85 10.65
C PHE A 177 -10.06 -0.57 10.48
N SER A 178 -10.84 -1.62 10.79
CA SER A 178 -10.46 -3.02 10.58
C SER A 178 -10.31 -3.40 9.11
N GLU A 179 -11.05 -2.75 8.21
CA GLU A 179 -11.00 -3.00 6.77
C GLU A 179 -9.83 -2.30 6.08
N TRP A 180 -9.26 -1.27 6.71
CA TRP A 180 -8.13 -0.55 6.14
C TRP A 180 -6.91 -1.48 6.07
N GLU A 181 -6.32 -1.63 4.89
CA GLU A 181 -5.27 -2.62 4.59
C GLU A 181 -4.04 -2.48 5.49
N GLU A 182 -3.75 -1.27 5.91
CA GLU A 182 -2.54 -0.93 6.68
C GLU A 182 -2.63 -1.33 8.17
N TRP A 183 -3.82 -1.73 8.65
CA TRP A 183 -4.13 -1.92 10.06
C TRP A 183 -4.39 -3.40 10.41
N HIS A 184 -3.44 -4.26 10.09
CA HIS A 184 -3.55 -5.71 10.36
C HIS A 184 -3.83 -6.03 11.83
N GLY A 185 -3.29 -5.25 12.77
CA GLY A 185 -3.58 -5.40 14.20
C GLY A 185 -5.06 -5.18 14.53
N MET A 186 -5.67 -4.13 13.99
CA MET A 186 -7.10 -3.83 14.20
C MET A 186 -8.02 -4.81 13.49
N ARG A 187 -7.60 -5.37 12.35
CA ARG A 187 -8.37 -6.42 11.66
C ARG A 187 -8.48 -7.70 12.48
N VAL A 188 -7.38 -8.11 13.09
CA VAL A 188 -7.30 -9.39 13.83
C VAL A 188 -7.78 -9.23 15.28
N PHE A 189 -7.56 -8.06 15.88
CA PHE A 189 -7.75 -7.83 17.31
C PHE A 189 -8.70 -6.68 17.66
N GLY A 190 -9.29 -6.01 16.66
CA GLY A 190 -10.13 -4.83 16.86
C GLY A 190 -11.61 -5.13 17.09
N GLU A 191 -12.44 -4.18 16.68
CA GLU A 191 -13.86 -4.07 17.02
C GLU A 191 -14.70 -5.22 16.43
N ASN A 192 -15.32 -5.99 17.31
CA ASN A 192 -16.40 -6.92 16.97
C ASN A 192 -17.74 -6.26 17.31
N GLU A 193 -18.06 -5.14 16.67
CA GLU A 193 -19.42 -4.60 16.80
C GLU A 193 -20.40 -5.55 16.12
N PRO A 194 -21.53 -5.90 16.76
CA PRO A 194 -22.57 -6.65 16.09
C PRO A 194 -23.16 -5.82 14.94
N ASN A 195 -23.21 -6.40 13.75
CA ASN A 195 -23.87 -5.82 12.59
C ASN A 195 -25.39 -5.74 12.81
N THR A 196 -25.82 -4.67 13.46
CA THR A 196 -27.23 -4.33 13.63
C THR A 196 -27.60 -3.25 12.63
N TRP A 197 -28.60 -3.52 11.80
CA TRP A 197 -29.06 -2.58 10.77
C TRP A 197 -29.57 -1.29 11.41
N THR A 198 -29.09 -0.14 10.93
CA THR A 198 -29.53 1.15 11.46
C THR A 198 -30.86 1.56 10.84
N PRO A 199 -31.78 2.19 11.60
CA PRO A 199 -33.08 2.63 11.08
C PRO A 199 -32.95 3.75 10.03
N VAL A 200 -31.80 4.41 9.94
CA VAL A 200 -31.49 5.47 8.96
C VAL A 200 -31.46 4.93 7.53
N ILE A 201 -31.04 3.69 7.33
CA ILE A 201 -31.04 3.09 5.99
C ILE A 201 -32.46 2.67 5.58
N ALA A 202 -33.31 2.33 6.54
CA ALA A 202 -34.70 2.02 6.28
C ALA A 202 -35.46 3.23 5.70
N SER A 203 -35.09 4.47 6.06
CA SER A 203 -35.71 5.66 5.47
C SER A 203 -35.22 5.93 4.04
N LEU A 204 -33.91 5.77 3.77
CA LEU A 204 -33.34 5.87 2.42
C LEU A 204 -33.88 4.78 1.47
N LEU A 205 -34.02 3.54 1.96
CA LEU A 205 -34.64 2.41 1.23
C LEU A 205 -36.12 2.66 0.92
N LYS A 206 -36.89 3.17 1.90
CA LYS A 206 -38.30 3.52 1.68
C LYS A 206 -38.47 4.62 0.64
N MET A 207 -37.51 5.55 0.54
CA MET A 207 -37.54 6.64 -0.42
C MET A 207 -37.40 6.19 -1.88
N LYS A 208 -36.67 5.10 -2.15
CA LYS A 208 -36.49 4.54 -3.50
C LYS A 208 -37.69 3.67 -3.92
N LEU A 209 -38.34 3.00 -2.96
CA LEU A 209 -39.55 2.20 -3.18
C LEU A 209 -40.83 3.03 -3.41
N MET A 210 -40.85 4.31 -3.02
CA MET A 210 -42.02 5.20 -3.23
C MET A 210 -42.03 5.96 -4.56
N ARG A 211 -41.02 5.75 -5.42
CA ARG A 211 -40.91 6.37 -6.76
C ARG A 211 -41.00 5.36 -7.91
N ILE A 212 -41.50 4.15 -7.65
CA ILE A 212 -41.91 3.17 -8.66
C ILE A 212 -43.42 2.95 -8.46
#